data_AF-A0A527Y4Q2-F1
#
_entry.id   AF-A0A527Y4Q2-F1
#
_cell.length_a   1.000
_cell.length_b   1.000
_cell.length_c   1.000
_cell.angle_alpha   90.00
_cell.angle_beta   90.00
_cell.angle_gamma   90.00
#
_symmetry.space_group_name_H-M   'P 1'
#
loop_
_entity.id
_entity.type
_entity.pdbx_description
1 polymer ?
#
loop_
_entity_poly.entity_id
_entity_poly.type
_entity_poly.pdbx_seq_one_letter_code
_entity_poly.pdbx_strand_id
1 'polypeptide(L)' 'LFLMFFGLPMLGLRIEPWTAAALGLTFFASAYLAEIWRGGVDALPRGQWDAGASLGLHYLQELRLIILP' A
#
# COMPACT_ATOMS: atom_id res chain seq x y z
N LEU A 1 17.12 -2.58 -5.02
CA LEU A 1 18.45 -1.96 -4.81
C LEU A 1 19.32 -1.97 -6.08
N PHE A 2 19.61 -3.12 -6.69
CA PHE A 2 20.40 -3.20 -7.94
C PHE A 2 19.90 -2.23 -9.03
N LEU A 3 18.60 -2.24 -9.32
CA LEU A 3 17.99 -1.33 -10.31
C LEU A 3 18.16 0.16 -9.96
N MET A 4 18.15 0.51 -8.67
CA MET A 4 18.31 1.91 -8.24
C MET A 4 19.75 2.39 -8.37
N PHE A 5 20.72 1.53 -8.04
CA PHE A 5 22.14 1.87 -8.07
C PHE A 5 22.76 1.79 -9.47
N PHE A 6 22.36 0.83 -10.29
CA PHE A 6 22.97 0.60 -11.60
C PHE A 6 22.04 0.98 -12.76
N GLY A 7 20.72 0.82 -12.60
CA GLY A 7 19.74 1.11 -13.64
C GLY A 7 19.50 2.61 -13.86
N LEU A 8 19.30 3.39 -12.79
CA LEU A 8 19.09 4.84 -12.94
C LEU A 8 20.28 5.58 -13.60
N PRO A 9 21.55 5.28 -13.26
CA PRO A 9 22.67 5.89 -13.96
C PRO A 9 22.73 5.55 -15.45
N MET A 10 22.27 4.36 -15.87
CA MET A 10 22.14 4.01 -17.29
C MET A 10 21.10 4.88 -18.03
N LEU A 11 20.11 5.40 -17.30
CA LEU A 11 19.12 6.36 -17.80
C LEU A 11 19.62 7.82 -17.70
N GLY A 12 20.88 8.05 -17.31
CA GLY A 12 21.46 9.38 -17.12
C GLY A 12 21.13 10.02 -15.77
N LEU A 13 20.36 9.35 -14.91
CA LEU A 13 19.97 9.83 -13.59
C LEU A 13 20.98 9.37 -12.53
N ARG A 14 21.87 10.27 -12.13
CA ARG A 14 22.83 10.04 -11.05
C ARG A 14 22.22 10.50 -9.73
N ILE A 15 21.82 9.55 -8.91
CA ILE A 15 21.32 9.79 -7.55
C ILE A 15 22.35 9.35 -6.53
N GLU A 16 22.37 10.06 -5.41
CA GLU A 16 23.26 9.79 -4.29
C GLU A 16 22.92 8.43 -3.64
N PRO A 17 23.92 7.63 -3.20
CA PRO A 17 23.73 6.28 -2.67
C PRO A 17 22.66 6.13 -1.57
N TRP A 18 22.64 7.00 -0.56
CA TRP A 18 21.65 6.95 0.50
C TRP A 18 20.24 7.19 -0.04
N THR A 19 20.09 8.11 -0.98
CA THR A 19 18.82 8.38 -1.66
C THR A 19 18.36 7.19 -2.49
N ALA A 20 19.26 6.57 -3.24
CA ALA A 20 18.97 5.37 -4.03
C ALA A 20 18.55 4.18 -3.15
N ALA A 21 19.21 4.02 -2.00
CA ALA A 21 18.88 3.00 -1.01
C ALA A 21 17.50 3.25 -0.37
N ALA A 22 17.24 4.49 0.07
CA ALA A 22 15.96 4.89 0.65
C ALA A 22 14.80 4.61 -0.31
N LEU A 23 14.87 5.13 -1.53
CA LEU A 23 13.83 4.91 -2.54
C LEU A 23 13.66 3.42 -2.88
N GLY A 24 14.77 2.70 -3.09
CA GLY A 24 14.73 1.28 -3.42
C GLY A 24 14.07 0.43 -2.33
N LEU A 25 14.34 0.73 -1.06
CA LEU A 25 13.74 0.04 0.07
C LEU A 25 12.30 0.48 0.30
N THR A 26 11.97 1.76 0.16
CA THR A 26 10.60 2.27 0.28
C THR A 26 9.70 1.63 -0.77
N PHE A 27 10.08 1.62 -2.06
CA PHE A 27 9.24 1.00 -3.09
C PHE A 27 9.04 -0.49 -2.84
N PHE A 28 10.09 -1.19 -2.43
CA PHE A 28 9.99 -2.60 -2.07
C PHE A 28 9.03 -2.79 -0.89
N ALA A 29 9.25 -2.11 0.23
CA ALA A 29 8.41 -2.23 1.41
C ALA A 29 6.95 -1.82 1.16
N SER A 30 6.72 -0.76 0.39
CA SER A 30 5.37 -0.28 0.04
C SER A 30 4.59 -1.31 -0.77
N ALA A 31 5.24 -2.04 -1.69
CA ALA A 31 4.59 -3.10 -2.45
C ALA A 31 4.09 -4.24 -1.55
N TYR A 32 4.94 -4.68 -0.61
CA TYR A 32 4.52 -5.69 0.38
C TYR A 32 3.44 -5.15 1.32
N LEU A 33 3.58 -3.90 1.78
CA LEU A 33 2.59 -3.29 2.66
C LEU A 33 1.22 -3.18 1.98
N ALA A 34 1.18 -2.86 0.68
CA ALA A 34 -0.05 -2.82 -0.10
C ALA A 34 -0.76 -4.18 -0.13
N GLU A 35 -0.02 -5.27 -0.35
CA GLU A 35 -0.57 -6.63 -0.32
C GLU A 35 -1.02 -7.05 1.08
N ILE A 36 -0.30 -6.65 2.13
CA ILE A 36 -0.71 -6.90 3.52
C ILE A 36 -2.03 -6.18 3.81
N TRP A 37 -2.16 -4.92 3.42
CA TRP A 37 -3.39 -4.14 3.63
C TRP A 37 -4.56 -4.71 2.85
N ARG A 38 -4.37 -5.07 1.58
CA ARG A 38 -5.39 -5.74 0.77
C ARG A 38 -5.80 -7.07 1.39
N GLY A 39 -4.83 -7.89 1.79
CA GLY A 39 -5.10 -9.15 2.47
C GLY A 39 -5.82 -8.97 3.81
N GLY A 40 -5.53 -7.88 4.53
CA GLY A 40 -6.25 -7.47 5.74
C GLY A 40 -7.72 -7.21 5.45
N VAL A 41 -8.01 -6.37 4.45
CA VAL A 41 -9.40 -6.06 4.06
C VAL A 41 -10.15 -7.30 3.55
N ASP A 42 -9.51 -8.12 2.72
CA ASP A 42 -10.10 -9.34 2.15
C ASP A 42 -10.39 -10.41 3.22
N ALA A 43 -9.69 -10.37 4.36
CA ALA A 43 -9.91 -11.28 5.48
C ALA A 43 -11.16 -10.92 6.32
N LEU A 44 -11.74 -9.72 6.17
CA LEU A 44 -12.93 -9.35 6.92
C LEU A 44 -14.16 -10.17 6.46
N PRO A 45 -15.01 -10.61 7.41
CA PRO A 45 -16.29 -11.23 7.06
C PRO A 45 -17.17 -10.27 6.25
N ARG A 46 -17.81 -10.78 5.19
CA ARG A 46 -18.75 -10.00 4.37
C ARG A 46 -19.88 -9.35 5.18
N GLY A 47 -20.27 -9.96 6.30
CA GLY A 47 -21.30 -9.41 7.19
C GLY A 47 -20.97 -8.02 7.75
N GLN A 48 -19.71 -7.61 7.84
CA GLN A 48 -19.34 -6.24 8.25
C GLN A 48 -19.75 -5.21 7.18
N TRP A 49 -19.58 -5.56 5.91
CA TRP A 49 -20.02 -4.74 4.78
C TRP A 49 -21.55 -4.69 4.71
N ASP A 50 -22.20 -5.86 4.82
CA ASP A 50 -23.67 -5.94 4.79
C ASP A 50 -24.31 -5.18 5.97
N ALA A 51 -23.69 -5.19 7.15
CA ALA A 51 -24.14 -4.43 8.31
C ALA A 51 -23.98 -2.92 8.11
N GLY A 52 -22.86 -2.46 7.55
CA GLY A 52 -22.65 -1.05 7.18
C GLY A 52 -23.70 -0.54 6.21
N ALA A 53 -23.98 -1.33 5.17
CA ALA A 53 -24.96 -0.98 4.14
C ALA A 53 -26.38 -0.95 4.72
N SER A 54 -26.69 -1.87 5.63
CA SER A 54 -27.98 -1.91 6.35
C SER A 54 -28.18 -0.71 7.28
N LEU A 55 -27.10 -0.10 7.77
CA LEU A 55 -27.13 1.15 8.54
C LEU A 55 -27.22 2.41 7.66
N GLY A 56 -27.26 2.26 6.33
CA GLY A 56 -27.31 3.36 5.38
C GLY A 56 -25.98 4.13 5.26
N LEU A 57 -24.87 3.53 5.66
CA LEU A 57 -23.54 4.12 5.50
C LEU A 57 -23.15 4.09 4.02
N HIS A 58 -22.48 5.15 3.55
CA HIS A 58 -21.84 5.10 2.24
C HIS A 58 -20.43 4.49 2.33
N TYR A 59 -19.89 4.08 1.19
CA TYR A 59 -18.61 3.34 1.11
C TYR A 59 -17.46 3.94 1.94
N LEU A 60 -17.25 5.27 1.93
CA LEU A 60 -16.19 5.90 2.72
C LEU A 60 -16.47 5.89 4.23
N GLN A 61 -17.75 5.95 4.64
CA GLN A 61 -18.14 5.77 6.04
C GLN A 61 -17.92 4.33 6.48
N GLU A 62 -18.34 3.34 5.69
CA GLU A 62 -18.09 1.92 5.98
C GLU A 62 -16.60 1.64 6.11
N LEU A 63 -15.80 2.10 5.13
CA LEU A 63 -14.36 1.99 5.16
C LEU A 63 -13.78 2.58 6.44
N ARG A 64 -14.12 3.82 6.80
CA ARG A 64 -13.49 4.50 7.92
C ARG A 64 -13.97 4.00 9.30
N LEU A 65 -15.24 3.63 9.42
CA LEU A 65 -15.88 3.36 10.71
C LEU A 65 -15.96 1.86 11.05
N ILE A 66 -15.88 0.99 10.04
CA ILE A 66 -16.09 -0.46 10.21
C ILE A 66 -14.89 -1.27 9.71
N ILE A 67 -14.37 -0.96 8.51
CA ILE A 67 -13.38 -1.83 7.83
C ILE A 67 -11.93 -1.49 8.19
N LEU A 68 -11.59 -0.19 8.27
CA LEU A 68 -10.26 0.32 8.59
C LEU A 68 -9.81 0.14 10.07
N PRO A 69 -10.68 0.30 11.09
CA PRO A 69 -10.28 0.16 12.50
C PRO A 69 -10.00 -1.29 12.90
#